data_AF-A0A8J5I4F7-F1
#
_entry.id   AF-A0A8J5I4F7-F1
#
_cell.length_a   1.000
_cell.length_b   1.000
_cell.length_c   1.000
_cell.angle_alpha   90.00
_cell.angle_beta   90.00
_cell.angle_gamma   90.00
#
_symmetry.space_group_name_H-M   'P 1'
#
loop_
_entity.id
_entity.type
_entity.pdbx_description
1 polymer ?
#
loop_
_entity_poly.entity_id
_entity_poly.type
_entity_poly.pdbx_seq_one_letter_code
_entity_poly.pdbx_strand_id
1 'polypeptide(L)'
;MNALRAVVSGATVRFVQDGFNLDLTYITPRLIAMSYPASGIEKTYRNDINDVAAFLNSRYPSAYRVYNLSERSYDSSKFEGRVKDYGFPANHPPPLQLLIDIVNDMTEWATKNPRNVVVVHCLDGQGCTGVVCSCYLLLTGHYGSVLRLRSERDFRQLANFSIRDFWNTREVTNGNLVDILSKTKGSDKALTWRLLHDAALGLQFLHQNNIVHGDLKCNQILVSEGLSAKLTDFGMSFVSLESRPATTSGAVRWKAPELLTNEGCTPTFASDIYSFGMCVVEAVSGSVPWRSDLPNIAVIYHLTHGTFLSRPEAFKCDEQWEFVRSLCAFNPSERLGLAAAIEKLDLFARHEQLNAAGG
;
A
#
# COMPACT_ATOMS: atom_id res chain seq x y z
N MET A 1 29.83 -16.39 -2.92
CA MET A 1 29.46 -15.14 -3.63
C MET A 1 28.00 -15.09 -4.10
N ASN A 2 27.24 -16.20 -4.14
CA ASN A 2 25.81 -16.20 -4.50
C ASN A 2 24.86 -15.93 -3.31
N ALA A 3 25.27 -16.20 -2.07
CA ALA A 3 24.40 -16.05 -0.89
C ALA A 3 24.17 -14.59 -0.46
N LEU A 4 25.15 -13.70 -0.64
CA LEU A 4 24.99 -12.27 -0.33
C LEU A 4 24.12 -11.52 -1.35
N ARG A 5 24.02 -12.03 -2.59
CA ARG A 5 23.20 -11.41 -3.66
C ARG A 5 21.70 -11.64 -3.47
N ALA A 6 21.30 -12.76 -2.86
CA ALA A 6 19.90 -13.08 -2.58
C ALA A 6 19.33 -12.32 -1.37
N VAL A 7 20.20 -11.87 -0.45
CA VAL A 7 19.80 -11.21 0.82
C VAL A 7 19.49 -9.73 0.63
N VAL A 8 20.01 -9.08 -0.42
CA VAL A 8 19.81 -7.64 -0.67
C VAL A 8 18.84 -7.36 -1.82
N SER A 9 18.60 -8.33 -2.72
CA SER A 9 17.59 -8.21 -3.79
C SER A 9 16.21 -8.71 -3.35
N GLY A 10 15.69 -8.17 -2.24
CA GLY A 10 14.45 -8.62 -1.59
C GLY A 10 13.40 -9.10 -2.59
N ALA A 11 13.15 -10.42 -2.58
CA ALA A 11 12.14 -11.22 -3.31
C ALA A 11 11.50 -10.68 -4.61
N THR A 12 12.18 -9.86 -5.41
CA THR A 12 11.72 -9.50 -6.76
C THR A 12 11.53 -10.78 -7.58
N VAL A 13 10.40 -10.94 -8.28
CA VAL A 13 10.25 -12.02 -9.27
C VAL A 13 11.29 -11.77 -10.35
N ARG A 14 12.46 -12.39 -10.19
CA ARG A 14 13.55 -12.22 -11.14
C ARG A 14 13.22 -13.02 -12.38
N PHE A 15 13.28 -12.36 -13.53
CA PHE A 15 13.26 -13.04 -14.80
C PHE A 15 14.51 -13.94 -14.88
N VAL A 16 14.29 -15.24 -14.77
CA VAL A 16 15.32 -16.28 -14.92
C VAL A 16 15.01 -17.09 -16.17
N GLN A 17 15.55 -16.65 -17.32
CA GLN A 17 15.44 -17.35 -18.59
C GLN A 17 16.65 -17.05 -19.47
N ASP A 18 17.08 -18.02 -20.28
CA ASP A 18 18.14 -17.85 -21.29
C ASP A 18 19.48 -17.32 -20.74
N GLY A 19 19.78 -17.65 -19.48
CA GLY A 19 21.00 -17.23 -18.78
C GLY A 19 20.92 -15.85 -18.12
N PHE A 20 19.80 -15.14 -18.22
CA PHE A 20 19.58 -13.86 -17.54
C PHE A 20 18.95 -14.05 -16.16
N ASN A 21 19.30 -13.18 -15.21
CA ASN A 21 18.72 -13.11 -13.87
C ASN A 21 18.46 -11.65 -13.48
N LEU A 22 17.38 -11.09 -14.01
CA LEU A 22 17.06 -9.66 -13.93
C LEU A 22 15.83 -9.42 -13.07
N ASP A 23 15.85 -8.35 -12.27
CA ASP A 23 14.68 -7.82 -11.60
C ASP A 23 13.81 -7.06 -12.62
N LEU A 24 12.97 -7.83 -13.33
CA LEU A 24 12.19 -7.43 -14.49
C LEU A 24 10.93 -8.29 -14.56
N THR A 25 9.78 -7.64 -14.78
CA THR A 25 8.46 -8.27 -14.84
C THR A 25 7.74 -7.86 -16.13
N TYR A 26 7.16 -8.84 -16.81
CA TYR A 26 6.22 -8.60 -17.91
C TYR A 26 4.84 -8.33 -17.33
N ILE A 27 4.34 -7.11 -17.52
CA ILE A 27 2.96 -6.76 -17.20
C ILE A 27 2.03 -7.23 -18.35
N THR A 28 2.51 -7.09 -19.58
CA THR A 28 1.94 -7.73 -20.78
C THR A 28 3.10 -8.19 -21.67
N PRO A 29 2.85 -8.97 -22.75
CA PRO A 29 3.92 -9.36 -23.68
C PRO A 29 4.70 -8.18 -24.31
N ARG A 30 4.16 -6.95 -24.23
CA ARG A 30 4.74 -5.74 -24.81
C ARG A 30 4.95 -4.59 -23.82
N LEU A 31 4.71 -4.84 -22.53
CA LEU A 31 4.92 -3.87 -21.44
C LEU A 31 5.73 -4.54 -20.33
N ILE A 32 6.92 -4.01 -20.11
CA ILE A 32 7.88 -4.50 -19.12
C ILE A 32 8.07 -3.43 -18.05
N ALA A 33 8.04 -3.84 -16.79
CA ALA A 33 8.51 -3.04 -15.67
C ALA A 33 9.81 -3.65 -15.11
N MET A 34 10.76 -2.83 -14.70
CA MET A 34 12.02 -3.30 -14.10
C MET A 34 12.52 -2.33 -13.02
N SER A 35 13.48 -2.76 -12.23
CA SER A 35 14.23 -1.85 -11.35
C SER A 35 15.34 -1.10 -12.08
N TYR A 36 15.80 -0.03 -11.44
CA TYR A 36 16.81 0.88 -11.98
C TYR A 36 18.09 0.15 -12.45
N PRO A 37 18.56 0.36 -13.70
CA PRO A 37 19.76 -0.26 -14.23
C PRO A 37 21.03 0.45 -13.71
N ALA A 38 21.65 -0.13 -12.69
CA ALA A 38 22.77 0.47 -11.98
C ALA A 38 24.14 0.11 -12.59
N SER A 39 25.16 0.91 -12.27
CA SER A 39 26.57 0.65 -12.56
C SER A 39 27.43 0.74 -11.29
N GLY A 40 28.66 0.23 -11.31
CA GLY A 40 29.58 0.32 -10.17
C GLY A 40 29.20 -0.55 -8.95
N ILE A 41 29.34 0.00 -7.74
CA ILE A 41 29.16 -0.72 -6.45
C ILE A 41 27.66 -0.99 -6.16
N GLU A 42 26.74 -0.29 -6.83
CA GLU A 42 25.30 -0.47 -6.70
C GLU A 42 24.77 -1.74 -7.42
N LYS A 43 25.63 -2.47 -8.15
CA LYS A 43 25.33 -3.78 -8.79
C LYS A 43 24.92 -4.88 -7.81
N THR A 44 25.17 -4.67 -6.52
CA THR A 44 24.96 -5.70 -5.49
C THR A 44 23.49 -5.89 -5.14
N TYR A 45 22.63 -4.94 -5.49
CA TYR A 45 21.19 -4.95 -5.16
C TYR A 45 20.25 -4.48 -6.29
N ARG A 46 20.78 -3.87 -7.36
CA ARG A 46 20.03 -3.46 -8.56
C ARG A 46 20.50 -4.18 -9.81
N ASN A 47 19.70 -4.14 -10.88
CA ASN A 47 20.05 -4.72 -12.18
C ASN A 47 21.39 -4.16 -12.69
N ASP A 48 22.29 -5.03 -13.17
CA ASP A 48 23.48 -4.58 -13.90
C ASP A 48 23.04 -4.03 -15.26
N ILE A 49 23.38 -2.78 -15.53
CA ILE A 49 23.03 -2.11 -16.79
C ILE A 49 23.48 -2.89 -18.04
N ASN A 50 24.62 -3.61 -17.97
CA ASN A 50 25.11 -4.39 -19.10
C ASN A 50 24.24 -5.64 -19.33
N ASP A 51 23.78 -6.29 -18.26
CA ASP A 51 22.92 -7.47 -18.36
C ASP A 51 21.53 -7.10 -18.90
N VAL A 52 20.97 -5.98 -18.44
CA VAL A 52 19.70 -5.45 -18.97
C VAL A 52 19.84 -5.04 -20.43
N ALA A 53 20.91 -4.32 -20.76
CA ALA A 53 21.18 -3.93 -22.15
C ALA A 53 21.36 -5.16 -23.05
N ALA A 54 22.13 -6.16 -22.63
CA ALA A 54 22.31 -7.40 -23.36
C ALA A 54 21.00 -8.16 -23.57
N PHE A 55 20.15 -8.24 -22.52
CA PHE A 55 18.83 -8.84 -22.62
C PHE A 55 17.93 -8.11 -23.62
N LEU A 56 17.79 -6.79 -23.50
CA LEU A 56 16.91 -6.01 -24.38
C LEU A 56 17.41 -5.96 -25.82
N ASN A 57 18.73 -5.78 -26.03
CA ASN A 57 19.30 -5.72 -27.37
C ASN A 57 19.24 -7.08 -28.10
N SER A 58 19.38 -8.19 -27.38
CA SER A 58 19.27 -9.53 -27.97
C SER A 58 17.82 -9.94 -28.25
N ARG A 59 16.92 -9.70 -27.29
CA ARG A 59 15.53 -10.19 -27.36
C ARG A 59 14.60 -9.27 -28.15
N TYR A 60 14.90 -7.96 -28.19
CA TYR A 60 14.11 -6.96 -28.89
C TYR A 60 14.98 -6.05 -29.79
N PRO A 61 15.69 -6.59 -30.79
CA PRO A 61 16.57 -5.79 -31.65
C PRO A 61 15.80 -4.62 -32.28
N SER A 62 16.21 -3.39 -31.95
CA SER A 62 15.58 -2.14 -32.41
C SER A 62 14.09 -1.96 -32.04
N ALA A 63 13.52 -2.84 -31.22
CA ALA A 63 12.09 -2.94 -30.97
C ALA A 63 11.73 -2.71 -29.50
N TYR A 64 12.58 -2.04 -28.72
CA TYR A 64 12.23 -1.60 -27.36
C TYR A 64 12.51 -0.12 -27.15
N ARG A 65 11.90 0.46 -26.13
CA ARG A 65 12.28 1.77 -25.59
C ARG A 65 12.15 1.78 -24.08
N VAL A 66 13.16 2.34 -23.41
CA VAL A 66 13.21 2.47 -21.96
C VAL A 66 12.76 3.86 -21.54
N TYR A 67 11.80 3.92 -20.63
CA TYR A 67 11.26 5.13 -20.02
C TYR A 67 11.81 5.22 -18.59
N ASN A 68 12.77 6.12 -18.39
CA ASN A 68 13.38 6.38 -17.10
C ASN A 68 12.56 7.44 -16.35
N LEU A 69 11.84 6.98 -15.32
CA LEU A 69 11.04 7.85 -14.45
C LEU A 69 11.85 8.38 -13.26
N SER A 70 13.09 7.92 -13.07
CA SER A 70 13.94 8.37 -11.97
C SER A 70 14.66 9.68 -12.29
N GLU A 71 15.00 10.44 -11.25
CA GLU A 71 15.84 11.64 -11.35
C GLU A 71 17.29 11.34 -11.74
N ARG A 72 17.69 10.05 -11.71
CA ARG A 72 19.04 9.63 -12.03
C ARG A 72 19.13 9.23 -13.50
N SER A 73 20.01 9.88 -14.25
CA SER A 73 20.42 9.38 -15.57
C SER A 73 21.48 8.27 -15.44
N TYR A 74 21.65 7.51 -16.50
CA TYR A 74 22.70 6.49 -16.66
C TYR A 74 23.13 6.44 -18.12
N ASP A 75 24.18 5.68 -18.42
CA ASP A 75 24.75 5.57 -19.76
C ASP A 75 23.76 4.93 -20.76
N SER A 76 23.00 5.78 -21.44
CA SER A 76 21.97 5.39 -22.41
C SER A 76 22.55 4.84 -23.72
N SER A 77 23.86 5.01 -23.96
CA SER A 77 24.52 4.46 -25.16
C SER A 77 24.47 2.94 -25.19
N LYS A 78 24.42 2.29 -24.03
CA LYS A 78 24.26 0.82 -23.88
C LYS A 78 22.93 0.31 -24.41
N PHE A 79 21.92 1.17 -24.43
CA PHE A 79 20.60 0.89 -25.00
C PHE A 79 20.46 1.45 -26.42
N GLU A 80 21.58 1.75 -27.09
CA GLU A 80 21.63 2.34 -28.44
C GLU A 80 20.80 3.63 -28.55
N GLY A 81 20.80 4.45 -27.50
CA GLY A 81 20.04 5.71 -27.45
C GLY A 81 18.53 5.55 -27.29
N ARG A 82 18.04 4.34 -26.96
CA ARG A 82 16.60 4.05 -26.79
C ARG A 82 16.08 4.32 -25.38
N VAL A 83 16.66 5.30 -24.68
CA VAL A 83 16.22 5.74 -23.34
C VAL A 83 15.57 7.12 -23.45
N LYS A 84 14.42 7.29 -22.80
CA LYS A 84 13.74 8.57 -22.58
C LYS A 84 13.75 8.90 -21.10
N ASP A 85 14.41 9.99 -20.75
CA ASP A 85 14.48 10.48 -19.37
C ASP A 85 13.37 11.50 -19.11
N TYR A 86 12.52 11.21 -18.12
CA TYR A 86 11.44 12.10 -17.69
C TYR A 86 11.64 12.64 -16.28
N GLY A 87 12.27 11.86 -15.39
CA GLY A 87 12.78 12.21 -14.06
C GLY A 87 11.91 13.12 -13.15
N PHE A 88 11.41 12.57 -12.05
CA PHE A 88 10.72 13.34 -11.02
C PHE A 88 10.97 12.78 -9.60
N PRO A 89 10.80 13.59 -8.53
CA PRO A 89 11.16 13.21 -7.17
C PRO A 89 10.57 11.88 -6.72
N ALA A 90 11.43 11.02 -6.17
CA ALA A 90 10.99 9.79 -5.52
C ALA A 90 10.00 10.14 -4.39
N ASN A 91 8.89 9.41 -4.31
CA ASN A 91 7.76 9.58 -3.37
C ASN A 91 6.64 10.55 -3.77
N HIS A 92 6.67 11.13 -4.98
CA HIS A 92 5.54 11.92 -5.49
C HIS A 92 4.90 11.26 -6.73
N PRO A 93 3.57 11.35 -6.90
CA PRO A 93 2.95 11.03 -8.19
C PRO A 93 3.49 12.00 -9.27
N PRO A 94 3.64 11.55 -10.52
CA PRO A 94 4.07 12.45 -11.60
C PRO A 94 3.08 13.62 -11.73
N PRO A 95 3.56 14.86 -11.97
CA PRO A 95 2.68 15.95 -12.36
C PRO A 95 1.77 15.53 -13.52
N LEU A 96 0.50 15.91 -13.49
CA LEU A 96 -0.50 15.40 -14.44
C LEU A 96 -0.08 15.60 -15.90
N GLN A 97 0.49 16.76 -16.25
CA GLN A 97 0.98 17.02 -17.59
C GLN A 97 2.11 16.05 -17.99
N LEU A 98 3.06 15.83 -17.08
CA LEU A 98 4.17 14.90 -17.31
C LEU A 98 3.67 13.46 -17.51
N LEU A 99 2.68 13.03 -16.73
CA LEU A 99 2.02 11.74 -16.90
C LEU A 99 1.38 11.60 -18.29
N ILE A 100 0.68 12.62 -18.75
CA ILE A 100 0.08 12.65 -20.10
C ILE A 100 1.17 12.54 -21.17
N ASP A 101 2.26 13.31 -21.03
CA ASP A 101 3.36 13.32 -21.99
C ASP A 101 4.06 11.95 -22.07
N ILE A 102 4.31 11.31 -20.92
CA ILE A 102 4.89 9.96 -20.85
C ILE A 102 3.99 8.94 -21.56
N VAL A 103 2.70 8.92 -21.24
CA VAL A 103 1.78 7.91 -21.78
C VAL A 103 1.52 8.13 -23.27
N ASN A 104 1.51 9.37 -23.75
CA ASN A 104 1.43 9.67 -25.17
C ASN A 104 2.66 9.15 -25.93
N ASP A 105 3.88 9.37 -25.44
CA ASP A 105 5.10 8.84 -26.09
C ASP A 105 5.11 7.30 -26.07
N MET A 106 4.73 6.67 -24.93
CA MET A 106 4.58 5.21 -24.85
C MET A 106 3.62 4.67 -25.90
N THR A 107 2.48 5.33 -26.08
CA THR A 107 1.44 4.93 -27.04
C THR A 107 1.90 5.14 -28.48
N GLU A 108 2.51 6.28 -28.79
CA GLU A 108 3.09 6.56 -30.11
C GLU A 108 4.18 5.54 -30.47
N TRP A 109 5.08 5.22 -29.54
CA TRP A 109 6.09 4.20 -29.74
C TRP A 109 5.48 2.82 -29.99
N ALA A 110 4.54 2.39 -29.15
CA ALA A 110 3.92 1.08 -29.27
C ALA A 110 3.07 0.94 -30.54
N THR A 111 2.47 2.02 -31.04
CA THR A 111 1.64 1.98 -32.26
C THR A 111 2.47 2.02 -33.55
N LYS A 112 3.69 2.56 -33.52
CA LYS A 112 4.60 2.58 -34.68
C LYS A 112 4.94 1.19 -35.23
N ASN A 113 5.04 0.18 -34.37
CA ASN A 113 5.31 -1.19 -34.80
C ASN A 113 4.71 -2.20 -33.80
N PRO A 114 3.99 -3.24 -34.26
CA PRO A 114 3.41 -4.26 -33.37
C PRO A 114 4.45 -5.06 -32.57
N ARG A 115 5.72 -5.07 -32.99
CA ARG A 115 6.84 -5.68 -32.25
C ARG A 115 7.42 -4.78 -31.17
N ASN A 116 7.05 -3.50 -31.13
CA ASN A 116 7.61 -2.58 -30.17
C ASN A 116 7.17 -2.91 -28.74
N VAL A 117 8.17 -2.95 -27.87
CA VAL A 117 8.07 -3.17 -26.44
C VAL A 117 8.36 -1.88 -25.70
N VAL A 118 7.55 -1.61 -24.68
CA VAL A 118 7.71 -0.49 -23.75
C VAL A 118 8.33 -1.04 -22.47
N VAL A 119 9.42 -0.44 -22.02
CA VAL A 119 10.12 -0.79 -20.78
C VAL A 119 10.10 0.41 -19.85
N VAL A 120 9.57 0.27 -18.64
CA VAL A 120 9.41 1.37 -17.68
C VAL A 120 10.15 1.04 -16.39
N HIS A 121 10.88 2.00 -15.83
CA HIS A 121 11.48 1.85 -14.51
C HIS A 121 11.51 3.18 -13.73
N CYS A 122 11.67 3.04 -12.42
CA CYS A 122 12.01 4.14 -11.51
C CYS A 122 13.10 3.66 -10.54
N LEU A 123 13.44 4.47 -9.53
CA LEU A 123 14.48 4.12 -8.54
C LEU A 123 14.22 2.79 -7.81
N ASP A 124 12.98 2.56 -7.36
CA ASP A 124 12.64 1.44 -6.48
C ASP A 124 11.48 0.57 -7.03
N GLY A 125 11.07 0.77 -8.28
CA GLY A 125 10.16 -0.09 -9.03
C GLY A 125 8.67 -0.10 -8.62
N GLN A 126 8.27 0.45 -7.47
CA GLN A 126 6.95 0.16 -6.89
C GLN A 126 5.85 1.22 -7.16
N GLY A 127 6.08 2.51 -6.86
CA GLY A 127 5.01 3.52 -6.94
C GLY A 127 4.79 4.14 -8.33
N CYS A 128 5.78 4.89 -8.81
CA CYS A 128 5.65 5.69 -10.03
C CYS A 128 5.51 4.82 -11.29
N THR A 129 6.25 3.71 -11.37
CA THR A 129 6.15 2.74 -12.46
C THR A 129 4.75 2.12 -12.52
N GLY A 130 4.16 1.78 -11.38
CA GLY A 130 2.80 1.23 -11.29
C GLY A 130 1.73 2.20 -11.83
N VAL A 131 1.80 3.48 -11.46
CA VAL A 131 0.88 4.52 -11.96
C VAL A 131 0.95 4.66 -13.48
N VAL A 132 2.16 4.83 -14.03
CA VAL A 132 2.37 5.02 -15.47
C VAL A 132 1.89 3.80 -16.26
N CYS A 133 2.26 2.59 -15.84
CA CYS A 133 1.83 1.35 -16.49
C CYS A 133 0.31 1.18 -16.46
N SER A 134 -0.34 1.49 -15.33
CA SER A 134 -1.80 1.39 -15.19
C SER A 134 -2.52 2.38 -16.11
N CYS A 135 -2.09 3.65 -16.14
CA CYS A 135 -2.65 4.65 -17.06
C CYS A 135 -2.51 4.23 -18.52
N TYR A 136 -1.34 3.69 -18.91
CA TYR A 136 -1.10 3.20 -20.26
C TYR A 136 -2.01 2.01 -20.63
N LEU A 137 -2.20 1.04 -19.73
CA LEU A 137 -3.09 -0.11 -19.97
C LEU A 137 -4.57 0.29 -20.10
N LEU A 138 -5.02 1.27 -19.31
CA LEU A 138 -6.37 1.82 -19.37
C LEU A 138 -6.62 2.61 -20.66
N LEU A 139 -5.63 3.39 -21.11
CA LEU A 139 -5.74 4.14 -22.37
C LEU A 139 -5.72 3.23 -23.59
N THR A 140 -4.83 2.23 -23.61
CA THR A 140 -4.72 1.25 -24.70
C THR A 140 -5.81 0.17 -24.67
N GLY A 141 -6.68 0.19 -23.66
CA GLY A 141 -7.89 -0.63 -23.62
C GLY A 141 -7.68 -2.11 -23.27
N HIS A 142 -6.55 -2.48 -22.66
CA HIS A 142 -6.27 -3.86 -22.24
C HIS A 142 -7.24 -4.36 -21.15
N TYR A 143 -7.80 -3.47 -20.32
CA TYR A 143 -8.74 -3.81 -19.25
C TYR A 143 -10.04 -3.00 -19.32
N GLY A 144 -10.48 -2.67 -20.54
CA GLY A 144 -11.51 -1.67 -20.79
C GLY A 144 -10.85 -0.33 -21.13
N SER A 145 -11.21 0.22 -22.29
CA SER A 145 -10.62 1.49 -22.74
C SER A 145 -11.36 2.66 -22.14
N VAL A 146 -10.62 3.67 -21.66
CA VAL A 146 -11.19 5.01 -21.41
C VAL A 146 -11.79 5.60 -22.71
N LEU A 147 -11.34 5.17 -23.89
CA LEU A 147 -11.88 5.55 -25.19
C LEU A 147 -13.20 4.84 -25.57
N ARG A 148 -13.75 3.95 -24.71
CA ARG A 148 -15.13 3.46 -24.85
C ARG A 148 -16.16 4.40 -24.23
N LEU A 149 -15.75 5.54 -23.70
CA LEU A 149 -16.62 6.68 -23.40
C LEU A 149 -17.07 7.26 -24.75
N ARG A 150 -18.30 6.97 -25.15
CA ARG A 150 -18.80 7.17 -26.54
C ARG A 150 -18.97 8.64 -26.91
N SER A 151 -18.72 9.57 -25.99
CA SER A 151 -18.82 11.01 -26.23
C SER A 151 -17.94 11.84 -25.28
N GLU A 152 -17.63 13.08 -25.67
CA GLU A 152 -16.98 14.08 -24.80
C GLU A 152 -17.76 14.31 -23.49
N ARG A 153 -19.08 14.07 -23.51
CA ARG A 153 -19.95 14.13 -22.32
C ARG A 153 -19.67 12.99 -21.34
N ASP A 154 -19.37 11.79 -21.83
CA ASP A 154 -19.05 10.62 -21.00
C ASP A 154 -17.65 10.75 -20.40
N PHE A 155 -16.70 11.29 -21.17
CA PHE A 155 -15.38 11.67 -20.65
C PHE A 155 -15.49 12.80 -19.63
N ARG A 156 -16.27 13.85 -19.89
CA ARG A 156 -16.53 14.90 -18.89
C ARG A 156 -17.33 14.38 -17.72
N GLN A 157 -18.19 13.36 -17.85
CA GLN A 157 -18.88 12.77 -16.72
C GLN A 157 -17.92 11.95 -15.87
N LEU A 158 -17.11 11.06 -16.45
CA LEU A 158 -16.14 10.26 -15.72
C LEU A 158 -15.01 11.14 -15.17
N ALA A 159 -14.47 12.07 -15.95
CA ALA A 159 -13.53 13.06 -15.47
C ALA A 159 -14.18 13.95 -14.42
N ASN A 160 -15.43 14.42 -14.56
CA ASN A 160 -16.11 15.11 -13.46
C ASN A 160 -16.48 14.17 -12.31
N PHE A 161 -16.53 12.84 -12.47
CA PHE A 161 -16.79 11.88 -11.40
C PHE A 161 -15.51 11.56 -10.67
N SER A 162 -14.38 11.44 -11.36
CA SER A 162 -13.03 11.22 -10.82
C SER A 162 -12.41 12.51 -10.31
N ILE A 163 -12.66 13.64 -10.96
CA ILE A 163 -12.38 15.00 -10.49
C ILE A 163 -13.38 15.35 -9.40
N ARG A 164 -14.68 14.98 -9.45
CA ARG A 164 -15.54 15.06 -8.24
C ARG A 164 -15.08 14.09 -7.18
N ASP A 165 -14.57 12.91 -7.44
CA ASP A 165 -14.12 12.01 -6.35
C ASP A 165 -12.78 12.49 -5.80
N PHE A 166 -11.91 13.06 -6.64
CA PHE A 166 -10.63 13.69 -6.28
C PHE A 166 -10.79 15.10 -5.66
N TRP A 167 -11.87 15.83 -5.99
CA TRP A 167 -12.21 17.14 -5.41
C TRP A 167 -13.29 17.06 -4.32
N ASN A 168 -14.09 15.99 -4.25
CA ASN A 168 -14.95 15.64 -3.10
C ASN A 168 -14.16 14.81 -2.09
N THR A 169 -12.96 14.31 -2.41
CA THR A 169 -11.95 13.99 -1.38
C THR A 169 -11.39 15.25 -0.71
N ARG A 170 -11.91 16.45 -1.03
CA ARG A 170 -12.01 17.55 -0.06
C ARG A 170 -12.73 17.16 1.23
N GLU A 171 -13.38 16.01 1.32
CA GLU A 171 -13.91 15.58 2.59
C GLU A 171 -12.82 15.25 3.61
N VAL A 172 -11.60 14.80 3.27
CA VAL A 172 -10.59 14.45 4.29
C VAL A 172 -9.66 15.64 4.59
N THR A 173 -10.17 16.74 5.12
CA THR A 173 -9.32 17.86 5.58
C THR A 173 -8.82 17.69 7.01
N ASN A 174 -9.43 16.77 7.77
CA ASN A 174 -9.13 16.58 9.17
C ASN A 174 -7.85 15.75 9.44
N GLY A 175 -7.30 15.14 8.40
CA GLY A 175 -6.13 14.25 8.47
C GLY A 175 -6.55 12.80 8.70
N ASN A 176 -5.63 12.01 9.26
CA ASN A 176 -5.92 10.65 9.68
C ASN A 176 -6.44 10.62 11.13
N LEU A 177 -6.87 9.45 11.60
CA LEU A 177 -7.42 9.27 12.95
C LEU A 177 -6.42 9.67 14.04
N VAL A 178 -5.12 9.43 13.84
CA VAL A 178 -4.07 9.86 14.79
C VAL A 178 -4.04 11.39 14.92
N ASP A 179 -4.17 12.11 13.79
CA ASP A 179 -4.20 13.57 13.78
C ASP A 179 -5.40 14.10 14.58
N ILE A 180 -6.59 13.50 14.40
CA ILE A 180 -7.80 13.89 15.14
C ILE A 180 -7.65 13.64 16.64
N LEU A 181 -7.14 12.47 17.03
CA LEU A 181 -6.93 12.11 18.43
C LEU A 181 -5.89 13.02 19.11
N SER A 182 -4.86 13.43 18.37
CA SER A 182 -3.86 14.38 18.86
C SER A 182 -4.47 15.77 19.12
N LYS A 183 -5.34 16.24 18.22
CA LYS A 183 -6.04 17.53 18.33
C LYS A 183 -7.03 17.56 19.49
N THR A 184 -7.75 16.46 19.72
CA THR A 184 -8.71 16.35 20.84
C THR A 184 -8.02 15.96 22.16
N LYS A 185 -6.70 15.71 22.17
CA LYS A 185 -5.95 15.15 23.31
C LYS A 185 -6.62 13.87 23.88
N GLY A 186 -7.32 13.11 23.04
CA GLY A 186 -8.07 11.92 23.47
C GLY A 186 -9.24 12.19 24.42
N SER A 187 -9.72 13.44 24.54
CA SER A 187 -10.79 13.79 25.49
C SER A 187 -12.19 13.40 24.99
N ASP A 188 -12.40 13.36 23.67
CA ASP A 188 -13.70 12.99 23.08
C ASP A 188 -13.77 11.49 22.78
N LYS A 189 -14.07 10.72 23.82
CA LYS A 189 -14.23 9.26 23.74
C LYS A 189 -15.40 8.86 22.84
N ALA A 190 -16.49 9.62 22.90
CA ALA A 190 -17.68 9.37 22.07
C ALA A 190 -17.37 9.49 20.58
N LEU A 191 -16.62 10.51 20.17
CA LEU A 191 -16.13 10.64 18.80
C LEU A 191 -15.17 9.50 18.44
N THR A 192 -14.25 9.14 19.33
CA THR A 192 -13.27 8.07 19.09
C THR A 192 -13.96 6.74 18.77
N TRP A 193 -14.92 6.31 19.58
CA TRP A 193 -15.67 5.07 19.33
C TRP A 193 -16.51 5.13 18.05
N ARG A 194 -17.07 6.30 17.71
CA ARG A 194 -17.84 6.50 16.48
C ARG A 194 -16.95 6.40 15.23
N LEU A 195 -15.75 6.96 15.26
CA LEU A 195 -14.80 6.84 14.14
C LEU A 195 -14.29 5.40 13.99
N LEU A 196 -14.07 4.68 15.10
CA LEU A 196 -13.75 3.25 15.06
C LEU A 196 -14.91 2.41 14.51
N HIS A 197 -16.15 2.76 14.84
CA HIS A 197 -17.35 2.14 14.28
C HIS A 197 -17.40 2.32 12.75
N ASP A 198 -17.21 3.54 12.25
CA ASP A 198 -17.16 3.83 10.81
C ASP A 198 -16.04 3.04 10.10
N ALA A 199 -14.86 2.96 10.72
CA ALA A 199 -13.75 2.16 10.21
C ALA A 199 -14.10 0.65 10.16
N ALA A 200 -14.80 0.12 11.16
CA ALA A 200 -15.26 -1.27 11.18
C ALA A 200 -16.29 -1.56 10.08
N LEU A 201 -17.21 -0.63 9.81
CA LEU A 201 -18.14 -0.72 8.67
C LEU A 201 -17.39 -0.75 7.35
N GLY A 202 -16.39 0.12 7.18
CA GLY A 202 -15.50 0.11 6.01
C GLY A 202 -14.77 -1.23 5.86
N LEU A 203 -14.27 -1.80 6.96
CA LEU A 203 -13.55 -3.07 6.93
C LEU A 203 -14.49 -4.24 6.59
N GLN A 204 -15.70 -4.23 7.13
CA GLN A 204 -16.73 -5.23 6.79
C GLN A 204 -17.09 -5.17 5.31
N PHE A 205 -17.23 -3.97 4.73
CA PHE A 205 -17.47 -3.79 3.31
C PHE A 205 -16.34 -4.41 2.46
N LEU A 206 -15.07 -4.21 2.84
CA LEU A 206 -13.94 -4.84 2.15
C LEU A 206 -14.02 -6.37 2.21
N HIS A 207 -14.24 -6.93 3.41
CA HIS A 207 -14.31 -8.38 3.61
C HIS A 207 -15.47 -9.02 2.83
N GLN A 208 -16.65 -8.37 2.79
CA GLN A 208 -17.80 -8.83 1.99
C GLN A 208 -17.51 -8.85 0.49
N ASN A 209 -16.59 -7.99 0.01
CA ASN A 209 -16.14 -7.95 -1.38
C ASN A 209 -14.87 -8.80 -1.61
N ASN A 210 -14.51 -9.67 -0.66
CA ASN A 210 -13.32 -10.52 -0.69
C ASN A 210 -11.99 -9.76 -0.78
N ILE A 211 -11.93 -8.54 -0.22
CA ILE A 211 -10.73 -7.71 -0.18
C ILE A 211 -10.15 -7.76 1.23
N VAL A 212 -8.89 -8.22 1.34
CA VAL A 212 -8.09 -8.12 2.57
C VAL A 212 -7.39 -6.76 2.58
N HIS A 213 -7.48 -6.03 3.68
CA HIS A 213 -6.76 -4.76 3.83
C HIS A 213 -5.25 -5.01 3.94
N GLY A 214 -4.84 -5.80 4.92
CA GLY A 214 -3.51 -6.38 5.08
C GLY A 214 -2.39 -5.46 5.59
N ASP A 215 -2.68 -4.21 5.97
CA ASP A 215 -1.72 -3.32 6.65
C ASP A 215 -2.38 -2.32 7.62
N LEU A 216 -3.64 -2.58 8.02
CA LEU A 216 -4.52 -1.64 8.72
C LEU A 216 -3.92 -1.04 10.01
N LYS A 217 -3.90 0.30 10.09
CA LYS A 217 -3.43 1.15 11.21
C LYS A 217 -4.26 2.43 11.31
N CYS A 218 -4.22 3.15 12.43
CA CYS A 218 -4.97 4.42 12.56
C CYS A 218 -4.53 5.50 11.55
N ASN A 219 -3.28 5.50 11.09
CA ASN A 219 -2.84 6.45 10.05
C ASN A 219 -3.44 6.16 8.65
N GLN A 220 -4.02 4.97 8.46
CA GLN A 220 -4.78 4.57 7.25
C GLN A 220 -6.30 4.70 7.44
N ILE A 221 -6.73 5.28 8.57
CA ILE A 221 -8.12 5.66 8.80
C ILE A 221 -8.20 7.17 8.61
N LEU A 222 -8.77 7.60 7.50
CA LEU A 222 -8.94 8.99 7.14
C LEU A 222 -10.24 9.53 7.74
N VAL A 223 -10.22 10.78 8.24
CA VAL A 223 -11.40 11.41 8.85
C VAL A 223 -11.89 12.56 8.00
N SER A 224 -13.19 12.55 7.70
CA SER A 224 -13.82 13.59 6.90
C SER A 224 -14.09 14.88 7.69
N GLU A 225 -14.47 15.97 7.00
CA GLU A 225 -14.99 17.21 7.60
C GLU A 225 -16.25 16.95 8.42
N GLY A 226 -17.10 16.03 7.95
CA GLY A 226 -18.29 15.58 8.65
C GLY A 226 -18.01 14.65 9.84
N LEU A 227 -16.74 14.48 10.23
CA LEU A 227 -16.31 13.58 11.30
C LEU A 227 -16.74 12.12 11.08
N SER A 228 -16.65 11.66 9.82
CA SER A 228 -16.82 10.25 9.46
C SER A 228 -15.50 9.62 9.05
N ALA A 229 -15.28 8.36 9.42
CA ALA A 229 -14.04 7.65 9.11
C ALA A 229 -14.13 6.85 7.80
N LYS A 230 -13.05 6.83 7.02
CA LYS A 230 -12.91 6.07 5.76
C LYS A 230 -11.57 5.34 5.74
N LEU A 231 -11.56 4.08 5.32
CA LEU A 231 -10.31 3.31 5.16
C LEU A 231 -9.59 3.71 3.86
N THR A 232 -8.26 3.74 3.89
CA THR A 232 -7.39 3.92 2.71
C THR A 232 -6.34 2.83 2.63
N ASP A 233 -5.62 2.75 1.51
CA ASP A 233 -4.45 1.88 1.33
C ASP A 233 -4.73 0.37 1.47
N PHE A 234 -5.99 -0.03 1.34
CA PHE A 234 -6.41 -1.43 1.32
C PHE A 234 -6.02 -2.12 0.00
N GLY A 235 -5.76 -3.43 0.03
CA GLY A 235 -5.35 -4.20 -1.15
C GLY A 235 -3.91 -3.94 -1.61
N MET A 236 -3.18 -3.01 -0.96
CA MET A 236 -1.78 -2.69 -1.24
C MET A 236 -0.79 -3.62 -0.49
N SER A 237 -1.29 -4.54 0.34
CA SER A 237 -0.48 -5.42 1.19
C SER A 237 0.37 -6.43 0.43
N PHE A 238 0.03 -6.73 -0.83
CA PHE A 238 0.90 -7.49 -1.74
C PHE A 238 2.20 -6.74 -2.07
N VAL A 239 2.19 -5.40 -2.02
CA VAL A 239 3.34 -4.55 -2.34
C VAL A 239 4.24 -4.32 -1.10
N SER A 240 3.70 -4.52 0.12
CA SER A 240 4.40 -4.30 1.40
C SER A 240 5.22 -5.50 1.90
N LEU A 241 4.99 -6.70 1.32
CA LEU A 241 5.76 -7.91 1.64
C LEU A 241 7.23 -7.83 1.20
N GLU A 242 7.58 -6.89 0.32
CA GLU A 242 8.86 -6.93 -0.41
C GLU A 242 9.92 -5.92 0.06
N SER A 243 9.65 -5.05 1.05
CA SER A 243 10.53 -3.89 1.27
C SER A 243 11.06 -3.65 2.69
N ARG A 244 10.70 -4.43 3.73
CA ARG A 244 11.38 -4.38 5.05
C ARG A 244 11.40 -5.74 5.75
N PRO A 245 12.52 -6.15 6.37
CA PRO A 245 12.49 -7.21 7.39
C PRO A 245 11.32 -6.98 8.34
N ALA A 246 10.60 -8.05 8.72
CA ALA A 246 9.47 -7.96 9.64
C ALA A 246 9.83 -7.16 10.90
N THR A 247 11.08 -7.21 11.36
CA THR A 247 11.64 -6.47 12.50
C THR A 247 11.77 -4.95 12.31
N THR A 248 11.81 -4.44 11.07
CA THR A 248 12.01 -3.02 10.71
C THR A 248 10.77 -2.30 10.17
N SER A 249 9.66 -3.01 9.95
CA SER A 249 8.42 -2.34 9.58
C SER A 249 7.82 -1.65 10.80
N GLY A 250 7.48 -0.36 10.69
CA GLY A 250 6.72 0.36 11.72
C GLY A 250 5.38 -0.30 12.03
N ALA A 251 4.91 -1.21 11.16
CA ALA A 251 3.65 -1.94 11.28
C ALA A 251 3.63 -3.08 12.30
N VAL A 252 4.78 -3.52 12.82
CA VAL A 252 4.88 -4.75 13.65
C VAL A 252 3.85 -4.81 14.76
N ARG A 253 3.58 -3.67 15.40
CA ARG A 253 2.71 -3.57 16.58
C ARG A 253 1.22 -3.78 16.26
N TRP A 254 0.85 -3.70 14.98
CA TRP A 254 -0.51 -3.96 14.50
C TRP A 254 -0.64 -5.34 13.84
N LYS A 255 0.48 -6.04 13.58
CA LYS A 255 0.45 -7.33 12.90
C LYS A 255 -0.03 -8.45 13.82
N ALA A 256 -0.87 -9.31 13.26
CA ALA A 256 -1.33 -10.52 13.91
C ALA A 256 -0.15 -11.52 14.14
N PRO A 257 -0.16 -12.29 15.24
CA PRO A 257 0.94 -13.19 15.61
C PRO A 257 1.31 -14.20 14.51
N GLU A 258 0.32 -14.73 13.79
CA GLU A 258 0.51 -15.69 12.71
C GLU A 258 1.26 -15.12 11.50
N LEU A 259 1.28 -13.79 11.34
CA LEU A 259 2.05 -13.09 10.30
C LEU A 259 3.49 -12.79 10.74
N LEU A 260 3.86 -13.12 11.98
CA LEU A 260 5.19 -12.87 12.54
C LEU A 260 6.01 -14.16 12.73
N THR A 261 5.35 -15.32 12.77
CA THR A 261 5.99 -16.63 13.03
C THR A 261 6.51 -17.33 11.78
N ASN A 262 5.89 -17.08 10.62
CA ASN A 262 6.18 -17.80 9.37
C ASN A 262 6.62 -16.84 8.26
N GLU A 263 7.77 -17.12 7.66
CA GLU A 263 8.17 -16.47 6.40
C GLU A 263 7.18 -16.87 5.30
N GLY A 264 6.58 -15.87 4.63
CA GLY A 264 5.67 -16.09 3.49
C GLY A 264 4.18 -16.21 3.82
N CYS A 265 3.74 -15.96 5.06
CA CYS A 265 2.31 -15.87 5.35
C CYS A 265 1.69 -14.60 4.76
N THR A 266 0.63 -14.76 3.97
CA THR A 266 -0.14 -13.66 3.39
C THR A 266 -1.19 -13.15 4.37
N PRO A 267 -1.50 -11.84 4.39
CA PRO A 267 -2.61 -11.31 5.16
C PRO A 267 -3.95 -11.99 4.85
N THR A 268 -4.80 -12.09 5.87
CA THR A 268 -6.12 -12.72 5.84
C THR A 268 -7.19 -11.80 6.47
N PHE A 269 -8.47 -12.09 6.24
CA PHE A 269 -9.56 -11.38 6.93
C PHE A 269 -9.41 -11.43 8.46
N ALA A 270 -9.00 -12.58 9.01
CA ALA A 270 -8.78 -12.69 10.44
C ALA A 270 -7.62 -11.81 10.93
N SER A 271 -6.55 -11.67 10.13
CA SER A 271 -5.43 -10.78 10.48
C SER A 271 -5.79 -9.29 10.42
N ASP A 272 -6.74 -8.90 9.56
CA ASP A 272 -7.29 -7.55 9.56
C ASP A 272 -8.09 -7.27 10.84
N ILE A 273 -8.86 -8.25 11.33
CA ILE A 273 -9.61 -8.11 12.59
C ILE A 273 -8.66 -7.88 13.77
N TYR A 274 -7.53 -8.59 13.81
CA TYR A 274 -6.48 -8.35 14.82
C TYR A 274 -5.91 -6.93 14.68
N SER A 275 -5.56 -6.53 13.46
CA SER A 275 -4.99 -5.21 13.17
C SER A 275 -5.95 -4.08 13.54
N PHE A 276 -7.25 -4.30 13.32
CA PHE A 276 -8.32 -3.41 13.76
C PHE A 276 -8.39 -3.33 15.29
N GLY A 277 -8.24 -4.44 16.01
CA GLY A 277 -8.13 -4.44 17.47
C GLY A 277 -6.94 -3.61 17.97
N MET A 278 -5.82 -3.62 17.26
CA MET A 278 -4.67 -2.74 17.55
C MET A 278 -4.97 -1.27 17.25
N CYS A 279 -5.78 -0.97 16.23
CA CYS A 279 -6.30 0.38 15.99
C CYS A 279 -7.21 0.86 17.14
N VAL A 280 -8.03 -0.03 17.73
CA VAL A 280 -8.83 0.31 18.92
C VAL A 280 -7.93 0.66 20.10
N VAL A 281 -6.86 -0.12 20.34
CA VAL A 281 -5.87 0.18 21.38
C VAL A 281 -5.22 1.54 21.15
N GLU A 282 -4.74 1.79 19.93
CA GLU A 282 -4.09 3.04 19.55
C GLU A 282 -5.04 4.23 19.74
N ALA A 283 -6.26 4.11 19.25
CA ALA A 283 -7.23 5.20 19.25
C ALA A 283 -7.68 5.57 20.66
N VAL A 284 -7.98 4.59 21.50
CA VAL A 284 -8.48 4.82 22.87
C VAL A 284 -7.36 5.22 23.83
N SER A 285 -6.15 4.68 23.66
CA SER A 285 -5.01 5.04 24.52
C SER A 285 -4.27 6.31 24.08
N GLY A 286 -4.49 6.76 22.83
CA GLY A 286 -3.73 7.86 22.21
C GLY A 286 -2.24 7.54 22.04
N SER A 287 -1.84 6.29 22.16
CA SER A 287 -0.45 5.83 22.13
C SER A 287 -0.32 4.61 21.24
N VAL A 288 0.84 4.44 20.60
CA VAL A 288 1.09 3.26 19.76
C VAL A 288 0.94 1.96 20.58
N PRO A 289 0.37 0.89 19.98
CA PRO A 289 0.26 -0.40 20.67
C PRO A 289 1.62 -0.91 21.12
N TRP A 290 1.66 -1.63 22.24
CA TRP A 290 2.90 -2.12 22.87
C TRP A 290 3.86 -1.04 23.38
N ARG A 291 3.41 0.22 23.47
CA ARG A 291 4.20 1.40 23.90
C ARG A 291 5.41 1.71 23.02
N SER A 292 5.72 2.98 22.83
CA SER A 292 6.81 3.40 21.94
C SER A 292 8.21 3.00 22.40
N ASP A 293 8.40 2.77 23.70
CA ASP A 293 9.69 2.44 24.33
C ASP A 293 10.11 0.99 24.12
N LEU A 294 9.17 0.07 23.86
CA LEU A 294 9.46 -1.34 23.70
C LEU A 294 9.99 -1.63 22.28
N PRO A 295 11.18 -2.23 22.10
CA PRO A 295 11.71 -2.54 20.76
C PRO A 295 10.82 -3.52 19.99
N ASN A 296 10.74 -3.39 18.67
CA ASN A 296 9.95 -4.29 17.81
C ASN A 296 10.29 -5.77 18.02
N ILE A 297 11.57 -6.10 18.25
CA ILE A 297 12.00 -7.48 18.52
C ILE A 297 11.38 -8.04 19.80
N ALA A 298 11.19 -7.22 20.84
CA ALA A 298 10.54 -7.63 22.07
C ALA A 298 9.02 -7.81 21.86
N VAL A 299 8.39 -6.95 21.06
CA VAL A 299 6.98 -7.11 20.65
C VAL A 299 6.79 -8.44 19.92
N ILE A 300 7.65 -8.74 18.93
CA ILE A 300 7.63 -10.01 18.20
C ILE A 300 7.84 -11.18 19.16
N TYR A 301 8.80 -11.10 20.07
CA TYR A 301 9.03 -12.13 21.07
C TYR A 301 7.79 -12.40 21.92
N HIS A 302 7.16 -11.36 22.48
CA HIS A 302 5.95 -11.53 23.29
C HIS A 302 4.81 -12.17 22.50
N LEU A 303 4.53 -11.67 21.29
CA LEU A 303 3.47 -12.18 20.42
C LEU A 303 3.71 -13.64 20.03
N THR A 304 4.94 -13.98 19.61
CA THR A 304 5.27 -15.36 19.22
C THR A 304 5.24 -16.35 20.39
N HIS A 305 5.33 -15.87 21.64
CA HIS A 305 5.23 -16.68 22.86
C HIS A 305 3.87 -16.58 23.56
N GLY A 306 2.81 -16.13 22.85
CA GLY A 306 1.45 -16.11 23.38
C GLY A 306 1.19 -15.05 24.46
N THR A 307 2.10 -14.09 24.63
CA THR A 307 1.93 -12.96 25.55
C THR A 307 1.24 -11.81 24.83
N PHE A 308 0.17 -11.27 25.43
CA PHE A 308 -0.54 -10.10 24.91
C PHE A 308 -0.11 -8.82 25.65
N LEU A 309 -0.36 -7.65 25.07
CA LEU A 309 -0.04 -6.37 25.72
C LEU A 309 -0.85 -6.19 27.01
N SER A 310 -0.26 -5.50 27.99
CA SER A 310 -0.95 -5.13 29.22
C SER A 310 -2.02 -4.08 28.94
N ARG A 311 -3.15 -4.16 29.67
CA ARG A 311 -4.26 -3.21 29.56
C ARG A 311 -3.78 -1.76 29.75
N PRO A 312 -3.94 -0.87 28.76
CA PRO A 312 -3.62 0.54 28.91
C PRO A 312 -4.56 1.23 29.92
N GLU A 313 -4.05 2.23 30.67
CA GLU A 313 -4.80 2.96 31.70
C GLU A 313 -6.08 3.66 31.15
N ALA A 314 -6.09 4.00 29.87
CA ALA A 314 -7.23 4.60 29.20
C ALA A 314 -8.47 3.69 29.16
N PHE A 315 -8.28 2.37 29.14
CA PHE A 315 -9.36 1.38 29.17
C PHE A 315 -9.85 1.17 30.60
N LYS A 316 -10.66 2.09 31.14
CA LYS A 316 -11.21 1.96 32.51
C LYS A 316 -12.34 0.94 32.62
N CYS A 317 -13.03 0.66 31.52
CA CYS A 317 -14.12 -0.31 31.47
C CYS A 317 -13.61 -1.71 31.08
N ASP A 318 -13.96 -2.73 31.87
CA ASP A 318 -13.57 -4.13 31.61
C ASP A 318 -14.14 -4.64 30.29
N GLU A 319 -15.36 -4.22 29.95
CA GLU A 319 -16.02 -4.60 28.71
C GLU A 319 -15.29 -4.09 27.47
N GLN A 320 -14.78 -2.85 27.52
CA GLN A 320 -13.98 -2.27 26.43
C GLN A 320 -12.65 -3.01 26.25
N TRP A 321 -12.02 -3.45 27.34
CA TRP A 321 -10.78 -4.22 27.27
C TRP A 321 -11.01 -5.66 26.79
N GLU A 322 -12.06 -6.32 27.27
CA GLU A 322 -12.43 -7.66 26.82
C GLU A 322 -12.85 -7.67 25.34
N PHE A 323 -13.47 -6.57 24.88
CA PHE A 323 -13.71 -6.37 23.45
C PHE A 323 -12.41 -6.39 22.63
N VAL A 324 -11.38 -5.63 23.05
CA VAL A 324 -10.06 -5.67 22.39
C VAL A 324 -9.46 -7.07 22.42
N ARG A 325 -9.51 -7.77 23.57
CA ARG A 325 -9.02 -9.14 23.72
C ARG A 325 -9.71 -10.10 22.76
N SER A 326 -11.03 -9.95 22.56
CA SER A 326 -11.80 -10.78 21.64
C SER A 326 -11.47 -10.53 20.16
N LEU A 327 -11.16 -9.30 19.76
CA LEU A 327 -10.65 -9.00 18.41
C LEU A 327 -9.23 -9.57 18.19
N CYS A 328 -8.43 -9.59 19.25
CA CYS A 328 -7.01 -9.94 19.21
C CYS A 328 -6.72 -11.36 19.71
N ALA A 329 -7.68 -12.28 19.66
CA ALA A 329 -7.46 -13.68 20.02
C ALA A 329 -6.29 -14.27 19.22
N PHE A 330 -5.43 -15.04 19.90
CA PHE A 330 -4.24 -15.63 19.27
C PHE A 330 -4.61 -16.61 18.15
N ASN A 331 -5.62 -17.45 18.41
CA ASN A 331 -6.19 -18.30 17.39
C ASN A 331 -7.07 -17.46 16.45
N PRO A 332 -6.76 -17.38 15.13
CA PRO A 332 -7.53 -16.57 14.20
C PRO A 332 -9.03 -16.91 14.13
N SER A 333 -9.41 -18.17 14.36
CA SER A 333 -10.81 -18.61 14.31
C SER A 333 -11.62 -18.21 15.56
N GLU A 334 -10.96 -17.82 16.65
CA GLU A 334 -11.60 -17.40 17.90
C GLU A 334 -11.84 -15.88 17.94
N ARG A 335 -11.36 -15.14 16.94
CA ARG A 335 -11.51 -13.68 16.88
C ARG A 335 -12.98 -13.30 16.68
N LEU A 336 -13.41 -12.26 17.39
CA LEU A 336 -14.76 -11.71 17.26
C LEU A 336 -15.01 -11.24 15.82
N GLY A 337 -16.09 -11.72 15.21
CA GLY A 337 -16.47 -11.33 13.85
C GLY A 337 -16.90 -9.86 13.76
N LEU A 338 -16.68 -9.23 12.60
CA LEU A 338 -16.93 -7.79 12.40
C LEU A 338 -18.37 -7.37 12.67
N ALA A 339 -19.38 -8.21 12.38
CA ALA A 339 -20.77 -7.88 12.66
C ALA A 339 -21.01 -7.61 14.15
N ALA A 340 -20.57 -8.51 15.02
CA ALA A 340 -20.67 -8.33 16.47
C ALA A 340 -19.75 -7.21 16.98
N ALA A 341 -18.60 -6.98 16.32
CA ALA A 341 -17.72 -5.89 16.67
C ALA A 341 -18.34 -4.50 16.40
N ILE A 342 -19.01 -4.34 15.25
CA ILE A 342 -19.71 -3.13 14.86
C ILE A 342 -20.80 -2.79 15.88
N GLU A 343 -21.63 -3.77 16.28
CA GLU A 343 -22.65 -3.57 17.31
C GLU A 343 -22.07 -3.07 18.63
N LYS A 344 -20.96 -3.67 19.10
CA LYS A 344 -20.29 -3.23 20.34
C LYS A 344 -19.72 -1.81 20.24
N LEU A 345 -19.15 -1.44 19.10
CA LEU A 345 -18.59 -0.10 18.89
C LEU A 345 -19.68 0.98 18.93
N ASP A 346 -20.84 0.73 18.33
CA ASP A 346 -22.01 1.62 18.39
C ASP A 346 -22.52 1.78 19.84
N LEU A 347 -22.59 0.69 20.60
CA LEU A 347 -22.96 0.73 22.02
C LEU A 347 -21.97 1.57 22.85
N PHE A 348 -20.66 1.40 22.65
CA PHE A 348 -19.65 2.21 23.35
C PHE A 348 -19.74 3.69 22.98
N ALA A 349 -19.96 4.02 21.71
CA ALA A 349 -20.13 5.41 21.28
C ALA A 349 -21.35 6.07 21.94
N ARG A 350 -22.49 5.38 21.99
CA ARG A 350 -23.72 5.90 22.62
C ARG A 350 -23.57 6.05 24.14
N HIS A 351 -22.92 5.09 24.79
CA HIS A 351 -22.71 5.16 26.25
C HIS A 351 -21.84 6.37 26.64
N GLU A 352 -20.76 6.64 25.91
CA GLU A 352 -19.92 7.82 26.14
C GLU A 352 -20.67 9.13 25.85
N GLN A 353 -21.55 9.17 24.84
CA GLN A 353 -22.41 10.33 24.58
C GLN A 353 -23.38 10.62 25.73
N LEU A 354 -24.00 9.59 26.30
CA LEU A 354 -24.91 9.75 27.44
C LEU A 354 -24.18 10.23 28.69
N ASN A 355 -22.98 9.69 28.96
CA ASN A 355 -22.15 10.12 30.08
C ASN A 355 -21.68 11.57 29.94
N ALA A 356 -21.41 12.03 28.71
CA ALA A 356 -21.04 13.42 28.44
C ALA A 356 -22.21 14.41 28.52
N ALA A 357 -23.46 13.95 28.33
CA ALA A 357 -24.66 14.78 28.41
C ALA A 357 -25.28 14.85 29.83
N GLY A 358 -24.94 13.90 30.70
CA GLY A 358 -25.47 13.77 32.07
C GLY A 358 -24.54 14.29 33.18
N GLY A 359 -23.33 14.74 32.85
CA GLY A 359 -22.40 15.44 33.75
C GLY A 359 -22.31 16.92 33.42
#